data_AF-X1IUW7-F1
#
_entry.id   AF-X1IUW7-F1
#
_cell.length_a   1.000
_cell.length_b   1.000
_cell.length_c   1.000
_cell.angle_alpha   90.00
_cell.angle_beta   90.00
_cell.angle_gamma   90.00
#
_symmetry.space_group_name_H-M   'P 1'
#
loop_
_entity.id
_entity.type
_entity.pdbx_description
1 polymer ?
#
loop_
_entity_poly.entity_id
_entity_poly.type
_entity_poly.pdbx_seq_one_letter_code
_entity_poly.pdbx_strand_id
1 'polypeptide(L)'
;MKNRLLILSLLVSVPAFAWQPQTGDIIFQISRSSQSKAIQLATHTDYSHTGMLVIRNKKPYVFEAVGPVKYTPLKQWIAHGEKGKYVVRRVEGGLSVEQQQKLAQTAKRYLGKPYDF
;
A
#
# COMPACT_ATOMS: atom_id res chain seq x y z
N MET A 1 59.32 -10.36 -15.72
CA MET A 1 58.60 -9.68 -14.62
C MET A 1 57.20 -9.32 -15.13
N LYS A 2 56.15 -10.00 -14.68
CA LYS A 2 54.77 -9.79 -15.15
C LYS A 2 54.00 -8.95 -14.12
N ASN A 3 53.77 -7.67 -14.43
CA ASN A 3 52.96 -6.77 -13.61
C ASN A 3 51.49 -7.22 -13.70
N ARG A 4 50.94 -7.74 -12.59
CA ARG A 4 49.51 -8.02 -12.48
C ARG A 4 48.78 -6.73 -12.09
N LEU A 5 48.02 -6.17 -13.02
CA LEU A 5 47.09 -5.07 -12.75
C LEU A 5 45.93 -5.62 -11.90
N LEU A 6 45.85 -5.21 -10.64
CA LEU A 6 44.71 -5.46 -9.77
C LEU A 6 43.66 -4.38 -10.07
N ILE A 7 42.61 -4.75 -10.79
CA ILE A 7 41.44 -3.87 -11.01
C ILE A 7 40.57 -3.97 -9.75
N LEU A 8 40.60 -2.92 -8.94
CA LEU A 8 39.73 -2.75 -7.77
C LEU A 8 38.38 -2.23 -8.26
N SER A 9 37.39 -3.11 -8.46
CA SER A 9 36.03 -2.71 -8.81
C SER A 9 35.35 -2.06 -7.60
N LEU A 10 35.18 -0.74 -7.65
CA LEU A 10 34.45 0.03 -6.64
C LEU A 10 32.94 -0.22 -6.81
N LEU A 11 32.33 -0.96 -5.88
CA LEU A 11 30.87 -1.12 -5.82
C LEU A 11 30.25 0.19 -5.32
N VAL A 12 29.70 0.99 -6.23
CA VAL A 12 28.91 2.17 -5.89
C VAL A 12 27.50 1.71 -5.53
N SER A 13 27.16 1.70 -4.24
CA SER A 13 25.79 1.46 -3.78
C SER A 13 24.96 2.72 -3.99
N VAL A 14 24.07 2.72 -4.98
CA VAL A 14 23.06 3.78 -5.13
C VAL A 14 22.00 3.58 -4.04
N PRO A 15 21.65 4.61 -3.24
CA PRO A 15 20.57 4.49 -2.29
C PRO A 15 19.26 4.33 -3.06
N ALA A 16 18.68 3.13 -3.02
CA ALA A 16 17.32 2.93 -3.48
C ALA A 16 16.37 3.61 -2.47
N PHE A 17 15.72 4.69 -2.90
CA PHE A 17 14.61 5.28 -2.14
C PHE A 17 13.41 4.32 -2.20
N ALA A 18 13.40 3.35 -1.29
CA ALA A 18 12.24 2.50 -1.09
C ALA A 18 11.07 3.35 -0.58
N TRP A 19 9.86 3.07 -1.07
CA TRP A 19 8.66 3.68 -0.52
C TRP A 19 8.53 3.35 0.97
N GLN A 20 8.48 4.38 1.81
CA GLN A 20 8.20 4.25 3.23
C GLN A 20 6.68 4.44 3.47
N PRO A 21 5.95 3.41 3.92
CA PRO A 21 4.52 3.53 4.21
C PRO A 21 4.25 4.57 5.31
N GLN A 22 3.23 5.39 5.10
CA GLN A 22 2.75 6.37 6.07
C GLN A 22 1.25 6.23 6.25
N THR A 23 0.75 6.61 7.43
CA THR A 23 -0.70 6.63 7.65
C THR A 23 -1.33 7.64 6.71
N GLY A 24 -2.42 7.25 6.04
CA GLY A 24 -3.10 8.08 5.05
C GLY A 24 -2.67 7.85 3.60
N ASP A 25 -1.64 7.05 3.33
CA ASP A 25 -1.40 6.56 1.97
C ASP A 25 -2.62 5.78 1.48
N ILE A 26 -3.08 6.04 0.26
CA ILE A 26 -4.15 5.28 -0.38
C ILE A 26 -3.52 4.28 -1.33
N ILE A 27 -3.82 3.00 -1.15
CA ILE A 27 -3.26 1.91 -1.95
C ILE A 27 -4.37 1.29 -2.80
N PHE A 28 -4.02 0.95 -4.05
CA PHE A 28 -4.93 0.39 -5.04
C PHE A 28 -4.38 -0.93 -5.58
N GLN A 29 -5.27 -1.88 -5.86
CA GLN A 29 -4.93 -3.14 -6.51
C GLN A 29 -6.07 -3.62 -7.41
N ILE A 30 -5.79 -4.70 -8.14
CA ILE A 30 -6.79 -5.46 -8.87
C ILE A 30 -7.30 -6.58 -7.95
N SER A 31 -8.57 -6.53 -7.58
CA SER A 31 -9.24 -7.57 -6.78
C SER A 31 -9.37 -8.88 -7.56
N ARG A 32 -9.39 -10.01 -6.84
CA ARG A 32 -9.72 -11.35 -7.39
C ARG A 32 -11.19 -11.74 -7.20
N SER A 33 -12.01 -10.84 -6.69
CA SER A 33 -13.46 -11.06 -6.55
C SER A 33 -14.16 -11.11 -7.92
N SER A 34 -15.34 -11.74 -7.99
CA SER A 34 -16.11 -11.90 -9.23
C SER A 34 -16.57 -10.55 -9.82
N GLN A 35 -16.83 -9.55 -9.00
CA GLN A 35 -17.21 -8.20 -9.43
C GLN A 35 -16.04 -7.36 -9.95
N SER A 36 -14.79 -7.78 -9.74
CA SER A 36 -13.60 -7.01 -10.09
C SER A 36 -13.59 -6.53 -11.54
N LYS A 37 -13.92 -7.42 -12.49
CA LYS A 37 -13.93 -7.07 -13.91
C LYS A 37 -15.04 -6.09 -14.26
N ALA A 38 -16.21 -6.23 -13.63
CA ALA A 38 -17.32 -5.30 -13.83
C ALA A 38 -16.98 -3.90 -13.33
N ILE A 39 -16.35 -3.78 -12.16
CA ILE A 39 -15.89 -2.49 -11.60
C ILE A 39 -14.91 -1.82 -12.56
N GLN A 40 -13.88 -2.54 -13.03
CA GLN A 40 -12.88 -1.98 -13.95
C GLN A 40 -13.52 -1.43 -15.24
N LEU A 41 -14.44 -2.20 -15.82
CA LEU A 41 -15.14 -1.80 -17.05
C LEU A 41 -16.07 -0.61 -16.83
N ALA A 42 -16.81 -0.57 -15.71
CA ALA A 42 -17.73 0.53 -15.41
C ALA A 42 -17.03 1.83 -15.03
N THR A 43 -15.81 1.75 -14.49
CA THR A 43 -15.06 2.92 -13.98
C THR A 43 -13.86 3.32 -14.85
N HIS A 44 -13.64 2.62 -15.96
CA HIS A 44 -12.53 2.84 -16.90
C HIS A 44 -11.16 2.91 -16.22
N THR A 45 -10.92 2.02 -15.25
CA THR A 45 -9.64 1.90 -14.53
C THR A 45 -9.28 0.45 -14.30
N ASP A 46 -7.98 0.18 -14.12
CA ASP A 46 -7.50 -1.13 -13.70
C ASP A 46 -7.85 -1.45 -12.24
N TYR A 47 -8.10 -0.43 -11.41
CA TYR A 47 -8.24 -0.59 -9.96
C TYR A 47 -9.67 -1.02 -9.59
N SER A 48 -9.79 -2.12 -8.85
CA SER A 48 -11.08 -2.64 -8.38
C SER A 48 -11.13 -2.87 -6.87
N HIS A 49 -10.05 -2.57 -6.15
CA HIS A 49 -10.03 -2.52 -4.70
C HIS A 49 -9.07 -1.46 -4.17
N THR A 50 -9.40 -0.90 -3.02
CA THR A 50 -8.59 0.13 -2.37
C THR A 50 -8.62 0.00 -0.85
N GLY A 51 -7.65 0.63 -0.20
CA GLY A 51 -7.63 0.83 1.24
C GLY A 51 -6.68 1.97 1.62
N MET A 52 -6.67 2.31 2.91
CA MET A 52 -5.82 3.36 3.46
C MET A 52 -4.78 2.74 4.39
N LEU A 53 -3.51 3.13 4.28
CA LEU A 53 -2.48 2.72 5.22
C LEU A 53 -2.73 3.32 6.59
N VAL A 54 -2.52 2.51 7.62
CA VAL A 54 -2.47 2.91 9.03
C VAL A 54 -1.27 2.23 9.68
N ILE A 55 -0.33 3.02 10.18
CA ILE A 55 0.82 2.52 10.93
C ILE A 55 0.39 2.22 12.36
N ARG A 56 0.45 0.96 12.77
CA ARG A 56 0.11 0.49 14.12
C ARG A 56 1.33 -0.18 14.73
N ASN A 57 1.79 0.29 15.89
CA ASN A 57 2.99 -0.23 16.55
C ASN A 57 4.19 -0.34 15.59
N LYS A 58 4.43 0.71 14.80
CA LYS A 58 5.48 0.79 13.75
C LYS A 58 5.33 -0.22 12.60
N LYS A 59 4.19 -0.92 12.47
CA LYS A 59 3.91 -1.88 11.40
C LYS A 59 2.81 -1.35 10.48
N PRO A 60 2.94 -1.49 9.15
CA PRO A 60 1.93 -1.03 8.20
C PRO A 60 0.77 -2.02 8.07
N TYR A 61 -0.44 -1.50 8.21
CA TYR A 61 -1.69 -2.19 7.92
C TYR A 61 -2.47 -1.41 6.87
N VAL A 62 -3.23 -2.11 6.04
CA VAL A 62 -4.25 -1.51 5.19
C VAL A 62 -5.58 -1.59 5.91
N PHE A 63 -6.23 -0.44 6.09
CA PHE A 63 -7.60 -0.30 6.54
C PHE A 63 -8.52 -0.39 5.32
N GLU A 64 -9.39 -1.40 5.29
CA GLU A 64 -10.19 -1.74 4.11
C GLU A 64 -11.59 -2.23 4.49
N ALA A 65 -12.56 -2.07 3.59
CA ALA A 65 -13.93 -2.53 3.71
C ALA A 65 -14.15 -3.79 2.86
N VAL A 66 -14.03 -4.98 3.47
CA VAL A 66 -14.13 -6.27 2.75
C VAL A 66 -15.10 -7.24 3.43
N GLY A 67 -15.95 -6.75 4.33
CA GLY A 67 -16.87 -7.59 5.10
C GLY A 67 -16.16 -8.46 6.15
N PRO A 68 -15.81 -7.91 7.33
CA PRO A 68 -16.08 -6.55 7.79
C PRO A 68 -14.98 -5.55 7.39
N VAL A 69 -15.21 -4.28 7.73
CA VAL A 69 -14.17 -3.24 7.76
C VAL A 69 -13.11 -3.61 8.81
N LYS A 70 -11.85 -3.73 8.39
CA LYS A 70 -10.77 -4.28 9.22
C LYS A 70 -9.39 -3.72 8.86
N TYR A 71 -8.40 -4.11 9.66
CA TYR A 71 -6.98 -3.92 9.36
C TYR A 71 -6.38 -5.22 8.83
N THR A 72 -5.75 -5.17 7.66
CA THR A 72 -5.02 -6.29 7.06
C THR A 72 -3.54 -5.94 6.99
N PRO A 73 -2.61 -6.81 7.44
CA PRO A 73 -1.18 -6.57 7.28
C PRO A 73 -0.81 -6.27 5.81
N LEU A 74 0.01 -5.24 5.56
CA LEU A 74 0.29 -4.77 4.19
C LEU A 74 0.75 -5.90 3.24
N LYS A 75 1.65 -6.78 3.70
CA LYS A 75 2.12 -7.92 2.89
C LYS A 75 0.99 -8.85 2.48
N GLN A 76 0.06 -9.12 3.40
CA GLN A 76 -1.11 -9.97 3.12
C GLN A 76 -2.06 -9.28 2.15
N TRP A 77 -2.32 -7.98 2.34
CA TRP A 77 -3.17 -7.19 1.45
C TRP A 77 -2.65 -7.20 0.01
N ILE A 78 -1.34 -6.97 -0.17
CA ILE A 78 -0.69 -7.03 -1.50
C ILE A 78 -0.84 -8.43 -2.11
N ALA A 79 -0.65 -9.50 -1.33
CA ALA A 79 -0.76 -10.87 -1.81
C ALA A 79 -2.17 -11.28 -2.26
N HIS A 80 -3.22 -10.60 -1.77
CA HIS A 80 -4.59 -10.81 -2.24
C HIS A 80 -4.85 -10.21 -3.63
N GLY A 81 -4.11 -9.18 -4.03
CA GLY A 81 -4.24 -8.54 -5.34
C GLY A 81 -3.76 -9.44 -6.48
N GLU A 82 -4.32 -9.26 -7.67
CA GLU A 82 -3.87 -9.99 -8.86
C GLU A 82 -2.36 -9.75 -9.12
N LYS A 83 -1.59 -10.84 -9.18
CA LYS A 83 -0.12 -10.83 -9.39
C LYS A 83 0.67 -9.97 -8.38
N GLY A 84 0.06 -9.61 -7.24
CA GLY A 84 0.68 -8.73 -6.25
C GLY A 84 0.94 -7.30 -6.74
N LYS A 85 0.29 -6.87 -7.84
CA LYS A 85 0.44 -5.51 -8.36
C LYS A 85 -0.32 -4.52 -7.48
N TYR A 86 0.30 -3.38 -7.20
CA TYR A 86 -0.33 -2.29 -6.48
C TYR A 86 0.27 -0.94 -6.89
N VAL A 87 -0.48 0.13 -6.64
CA VAL A 87 0.01 1.52 -6.70
C VAL A 87 -0.38 2.24 -5.42
N VAL A 88 0.45 3.19 -5.00
CA VAL A 88 0.22 4.01 -3.80
C VAL A 88 0.11 5.47 -4.21
N ARG A 89 -0.83 6.18 -3.61
CA ARG A 89 -1.02 7.63 -3.74
C ARG A 89 -0.92 8.26 -2.36
N ARG A 90 -0.29 9.43 -2.29
CA ARG A 90 -0.14 10.24 -1.08
C ARG A 90 -0.51 11.68 -1.42
N VAL A 91 -1.07 12.39 -0.45
CA VAL A 91 -1.24 13.85 -0.54
C VAL A 91 0.11 14.50 -0.81
N GLU A 92 0.16 15.39 -1.80
CA GLU A 92 1.39 16.10 -2.16
C GLU A 92 1.90 16.94 -0.98
N GLY A 93 3.21 16.94 -0.74
CA GLY A 93 3.81 17.53 0.47
C GLY A 93 3.69 16.66 1.74
N GLY A 94 2.90 15.58 1.71
CA GLY A 94 2.70 14.66 2.82
C GLY A 94 1.71 15.17 3.87
N LEU A 95 1.45 14.32 4.87
CA LEU A 95 0.55 14.64 5.98
C LEU A 95 1.35 14.91 7.26
N SER A 96 0.97 15.93 8.01
CA SER A 96 1.48 16.17 9.35
C SER A 96 1.14 15.00 10.29
N VAL A 97 1.89 14.85 11.37
CA VAL A 97 1.62 13.80 12.38
C VAL A 97 0.19 13.91 12.93
N GLU A 98 -0.30 15.13 13.15
CA GLU A 98 -1.66 15.39 13.61
C GLU A 98 -2.71 14.92 12.59
N GLN A 99 -2.53 15.23 11.31
CA GLN A 99 -3.43 14.77 10.24
C GLN A 99 -3.46 13.24 10.15
N GLN A 100 -2.29 12.59 10.24
CA GLN A 100 -2.18 11.14 10.28
C GLN A 100 -2.93 10.54 11.49
N GLN A 101 -2.80 11.13 12.68
CA GLN A 101 -3.52 10.70 13.87
C GLN A 101 -5.04 10.86 13.72
N LYS A 102 -5.49 11.99 13.16
CA LYS A 102 -6.91 12.27 12.91
C LYS A 102 -7.54 11.24 11.95
N LEU A 103 -6.82 10.86 10.89
CA LEU A 103 -7.22 9.80 9.97
C LEU A 103 -7.31 8.45 10.70
N ALA A 104 -6.27 8.07 11.45
CA ALA A 104 -6.25 6.83 12.21
C ALA A 104 -7.37 6.74 13.25
N GLN A 105 -7.67 7.84 13.96
CA GLN A 105 -8.76 7.92 14.92
C GLN A 105 -10.13 7.82 14.23
N THR A 106 -10.30 8.51 13.10
CA THR A 106 -11.54 8.44 12.31
C THR A 106 -11.80 7.03 11.80
N ALA A 107 -10.78 6.35 11.27
CA ALA A 107 -10.91 4.99 10.74
C ALA A 107 -11.47 4.00 11.78
N LYS A 108 -11.10 4.14 13.06
CA LYS A 108 -11.59 3.26 14.14
C LYS A 108 -13.11 3.24 14.26
N ARG A 109 -13.79 4.35 13.94
CA ARG A 109 -15.26 4.48 14.01
C ARG A 109 -16.00 3.56 13.04
N TYR A 110 -15.32 3.05 12.02
CA TYR A 110 -15.91 2.22 10.98
C TYR A 110 -15.55 0.74 11.12
N LEU A 111 -14.66 0.37 12.04
CA LEU A 111 -14.27 -1.03 12.25
C LEU A 111 -15.48 -1.92 12.54
N GLY A 112 -15.49 -3.11 11.99
CA GLY A 112 -16.55 -4.10 12.19
C GLY A 112 -17.80 -3.90 11.35
N LYS A 113 -17.95 -2.77 10.64
CA LYS A 113 -19.07 -2.58 9.71
C LYS A 113 -19.06 -3.67 8.61
N PRO A 114 -20.22 -4.21 8.21
CA PRO A 114 -20.29 -5.24 7.17
C PRO A 114 -19.91 -4.69 5.79
N TYR A 115 -19.79 -5.58 4.81
CA TYR A 115 -19.69 -5.18 3.41
C TYR A 115 -21.04 -4.65 2.93
N ASP A 116 -21.01 -3.63 2.07
CA ASP A 116 -22.19 -3.05 1.42
C ASP A 116 -22.28 -3.66 0.01
N PHE A 117 -23.30 -4.48 -0.24
CA PHE A 117 -23.41 -5.35 -1.42
C PHE A 117 -24.12 -4.68 -2.60
#